data_AF-A0A2T1M396-F1
#
_entry.id   AF-A0A2T1M396-F1
#
_cell.length_a   1.000
_cell.length_b   1.000
_cell.length_c   1.000
_cell.angle_alpha   90.00
_cell.angle_beta   90.00
_cell.angle_gamma   90.00
#
_symmetry.space_group_name_H-M   'P 1'
#
loop_
_entity.id
_entity.type
_entity.pdbx_description
1 polymer ?
#
loop_
_entity_poly.entity_id
_entity_poly.type
_entity_poly.pdbx_seq_one_letter_code
_entity_poly.pdbx_strand_id
1 'polypeptide(L)' 'MPDSIAINKVCNNLETIDQVDLVTGATYRQEAQEILATPTIALPDRTAVADSLVAANQFLTSKTVQKDDSY' A
#
# COMPACT_ATOMS: atom_id res chain seq x y z
N MET A 1 -12.82 15.60 0.01
CA MET A 1 -11.99 14.71 0.85
C MET A 1 -12.15 13.30 0.33
N PRO A 2 -11.11 12.45 0.35
CA PRO A 2 -11.30 11.04 0.10
C PRO A 2 -12.26 10.49 1.15
N ASP A 3 -13.31 9.80 0.70
CA ASP A 3 -14.29 9.19 1.61
C ASP A 3 -13.62 8.02 2.37
N SER A 4 -14.03 7.77 3.60
CA SER A 4 -13.46 6.68 4.44
C SER A 4 -13.55 5.30 3.77
N ILE A 5 -14.50 5.10 2.85
CA ILE A 5 -14.63 3.90 2.02
C ILE A 5 -13.42 3.73 1.09
N ALA A 6 -12.95 4.82 0.47
CA ALA A 6 -11.79 4.80 -0.41
C ALA A 6 -10.49 4.50 0.35
N ILE A 7 -10.34 5.09 1.54
CA ILE A 7 -9.20 4.84 2.44
C ILE A 7 -9.16 3.36 2.86
N ASN A 8 -10.28 2.82 3.33
CA ASN A 8 -10.35 1.40 3.72
C ASN A 8 -10.06 0.46 2.55
N LYS A 9 -10.56 0.78 1.35
CA LYS A 9 -10.27 0.00 0.14
C LYS A 9 -8.76 -0.01 -0.16
N VAL A 10 -8.09 1.14 -0.09
CA VAL A 10 -6.65 1.24 -0.35
C VAL A 10 -5.85 0.48 0.71
N CYS A 11 -6.21 0.56 1.99
CA CYS A 11 -5.54 -0.23 3.03
C CYS A 11 -5.69 -1.74 2.77
N ASN A 12 -6.89 -2.23 2.45
CA ASN A 12 -7.12 -3.64 2.11
C ASN A 12 -6.35 -4.08 0.85
N ASN A 13 -6.26 -3.22 -0.16
CA ASN A 13 -5.46 -3.46 -1.36
C ASN A 13 -3.97 -3.63 -1.00
N LEU A 14 -3.44 -2.76 -0.15
CA LEU A 14 -2.05 -2.84 0.33
C LEU A 14 -1.78 -4.09 1.17
N GLU A 15 -2.75 -4.55 1.96
CA GLU A 15 -2.64 -5.81 2.73
C GLU A 15 -2.62 -7.06 1.86
N THR A 16 -3.24 -7.01 0.68
CA THR A 16 -3.31 -8.12 -0.28
C THR A 16 -2.32 -7.99 -1.43
N ILE A 17 -1.37 -7.05 -1.33
CA ILE A 17 -0.41 -6.70 -2.38
C ILE A 17 0.46 -7.89 -2.83
N ASP A 18 0.59 -8.91 -2.00
CA ASP A 18 1.44 -10.06 -2.28
C ASP A 18 0.71 -11.24 -2.94
N GLN A 19 -0.61 -11.13 -3.04
CA GLN A 19 -1.49 -12.09 -3.71
C GLN A 19 -1.76 -11.70 -5.17
N VAL A 20 -1.33 -10.50 -5.56
CA VAL A 20 -1.51 -9.95 -6.90
C VAL A 20 -0.18 -9.89 -7.66
N ASP A 21 -0.26 -9.67 -8.97
CA ASP A 21 0.94 -9.49 -9.81
C ASP A 21 1.62 -8.13 -9.57
N LEU A 22 2.85 -7.99 -10.06
CA LEU A 22 3.67 -6.79 -9.87
C LEU A 22 3.02 -5.51 -10.42
N VAL A 23 2.26 -5.60 -11.51
CA VAL A 23 1.59 -4.44 -12.13
C VAL A 23 0.43 -4.01 -11.24
N THR A 24 -0.42 -4.95 -10.83
CA THR A 24 -1.52 -4.67 -9.90
C THR A 24 -1.01 -4.14 -8.55
N GLY A 25 0.07 -4.70 -8.01
CA GLY A 25 0.70 -4.20 -6.79
C GLY A 25 1.35 -2.82 -6.96
N ALA A 26 1.82 -2.45 -8.16
CA ALA A 26 2.24 -1.08 -8.45
C ALA A 26 1.05 -0.11 -8.43
N THR A 27 -0.09 -0.51 -9.00
CA THR A 27 -1.34 0.28 -8.97
C THR A 27 -1.80 0.54 -7.53
N TYR A 28 -1.82 -0.47 -6.66
CA TYR A 28 -2.22 -0.30 -5.26
C TYR A 28 -1.34 0.72 -4.51
N ARG A 29 -0.03 0.73 -4.78
CA ARG A 29 0.90 1.71 -4.20
C ARG A 29 0.67 3.11 -4.76
N GLN A 30 0.33 3.23 -6.04
CA GLN A 30 -0.01 4.51 -6.65
C GLN A 30 -1.29 5.09 -6.03
N GLU A 31 -2.35 4.30 -5.89
CA GLU A 31 -3.61 4.73 -5.24
C GLU A 31 -3.34 5.28 -3.82
N ALA A 32 -2.50 4.59 -3.05
CA ALA A 32 -2.10 5.04 -1.72
C ALA A 32 -1.36 6.39 -1.74
N GLN A 33 -0.44 6.58 -2.69
CA GLN A 33 0.29 7.84 -2.83
C GLN A 33 -0.62 9.00 -3.23
N GLU A 34 -1.62 8.76 -4.09
CA GLU A 34 -2.61 9.77 -4.49
C GLU A 34 -3.46 10.23 -3.29
N ILE A 35 -3.86 9.30 -2.42
CA ILE A 35 -4.56 9.63 -1.18
C ILE A 35 -3.66 10.45 -0.23
N LEU A 36 -2.39 10.05 -0.05
CA LEU A 36 -1.43 10.76 0.79
C LEU A 36 -1.05 12.14 0.25
N ALA A 37 -1.14 12.34 -1.06
CA ALA A 37 -0.91 13.63 -1.72
C ALA A 37 -2.09 14.60 -1.56
N THR A 38 -3.25 14.13 -1.08
CA THR A 38 -4.43 14.97 -0.88
C THR A 38 -4.27 15.80 0.40
N PRO A 39 -4.16 17.14 0.33
CA PRO A 39 -3.86 17.97 1.50
C PRO A 39 -5.02 18.06 2.49
N THR A 40 -6.24 17.73 2.05
CA THR A 40 -7.43 17.76 2.88
C THR A 40 -7.67 16.44 3.62
N ILE A 41 -6.81 15.44 3.51
CA ILE A 41 -7.01 14.18 4.24
C ILE A 41 -6.90 14.41 5.75
N ALA A 42 -7.74 13.73 6.53
CA ALA A 42 -7.61 13.76 7.98
C ALA A 42 -6.29 13.10 8.40
N LEU A 43 -5.63 13.65 9.43
CA LEU A 43 -4.39 13.09 9.96
C LEU A 43 -4.47 11.59 10.29
N PRO A 44 -5.50 11.06 11.00
CA PRO A 44 -5.58 9.62 11.29
C PRO A 44 -5.65 8.76 10.03
N ASP A 45 -6.40 9.20 9.01
CA ASP A 45 -6.53 8.48 7.75
C ASP A 45 -5.20 8.48 6.97
N ARG A 46 -4.49 9.61 7.00
CA ARG A 46 -3.16 9.73 6.40
C ARG A 46 -2.17 8.76 7.02
N THR A 47 -2.17 8.67 8.35
CA THR A 47 -1.30 7.75 9.08
C THR A 47 -1.63 6.30 8.75
N ALA A 48 -2.93 5.94 8.73
CA ALA A 48 -3.35 4.59 8.38
C ALA A 48 -2.86 4.15 6.98
N VAL A 49 -3.04 5.01 5.97
CA VAL A 49 -2.58 4.71 4.60
C VAL A 49 -1.05 4.66 4.53
N ALA A 50 -0.35 5.56 5.22
CA ALA A 50 1.11 5.57 5.24
C ALA A 50 1.69 4.30 5.88
N ASP A 51 1.13 3.88 7.02
CA ASP A 51 1.54 2.67 7.73
C ASP A 51 1.30 1.41 6.88
N SER A 52 0.12 1.28 6.28
CA SER A 52 -0.17 0.18 5.35
C SER A 52 0.78 0.18 4.15
N LEU A 53 1.13 1.35 3.59
CA LEU A 53 2.03 1.45 2.44
C LEU A 53 3.47 1.05 2.81
N VAL A 54 3.94 1.45 3.98
CA VAL A 54 5.26 1.05 4.50
C VAL A 54 5.30 -0.45 4.74
N ALA A 55 4.28 -1.02 5.39
CA ALA A 55 4.18 -2.46 5.64
C ALA A 55 4.16 -3.27 4.33
N ALA A 56 3.36 -2.85 3.35
CA ALA A 56 3.29 -3.46 2.02
C ALA A 56 4.66 -3.48 1.32
N ASN A 57 5.39 -2.35 1.34
CA ASN A 57 6.72 -2.27 0.73
C ASN A 57 7.76 -3.14 1.46
N GLN A 58 7.72 -3.18 2.80
CA GLN A 58 8.59 -4.06 3.59
C GLN A 58 8.32 -5.54 3.30
N PHE A 59 7.05 -5.92 3.14
CA PHE A 59 6.65 -7.28 2.80
C PHE A 59 7.17 -7.67 1.41
N LEU A 60 6.95 -6.84 0.39
CA LEU A 60 7.46 -7.10 -0.96
C LEU A 60 8.99 -7.19 -1.00
N THR A 61 9.68 -6.34 -0.23
CA THR A 61 11.14 -6.38 -0.12
C THR A 61 11.58 -7.72 0.49
N SER A 62 10.96 -8.15 1.59
CA SER A 62 11.24 -9.44 2.24
C SER A 62 10.98 -10.64 1.31
N LYS A 63 9.87 -10.62 0.56
CA LYS A 63 9.51 -11.68 -0.39
C LYS A 63 10.49 -11.74 -1.57
N THR A 64 11.02 -10.59 -1.99
CA THR A 64 12.03 -10.50 -3.06
C THR A 64 13.35 -11.09 -2.57
N VAL A 65 13.80 -10.73 -1.36
CA VAL A 65 15.03 -11.26 -0.76
C VAL A 65 14.97 -12.78 -0.57
N GLN A 66 13.85 -13.34 -0.11
CA GLN A 66 13.69 -14.80 0.02
C GLN A 66 13.77 -15.56 -1.31
N LYS A 67 13.45 -14.92 -2.44
CA LYS A 67 13.50 -15.56 -3.76
C LYS A 67 14.92 -15.62 -4.33
N ASP A 68 15.82 -14.78 -3.84
CA ASP A 68 17.24 -14.72 -4.26
C ASP A 68 18.16 -15.64 -3.44
N ASP A 69 17.69 -16.22 -2.33
CA ASP A 69 18.50 -17.10 -1.46
C ASP A 69 18.59 -18.58 -1.93
N SER A 70 18.27 -18.87 -3.20
CA SER A 70 18.47 -20.21 -3.78
C SER A 70 19.82 -20.27 -4.51
N TYR A 71 20.87 -20.73 -3.81
CA TYR A 71 22.20 -21.05 -4.35
C TYR A 71 22.47 -22.56 -4.39
#